data_AF-A0A6A6XPQ8-F1
#
_entry.id   AF-A0A6A6XPQ8-F1
#
_cell.length_a   1.000
_cell.length_b   1.000
_cell.length_c   1.000
_cell.angle_alpha   90.00
_cell.angle_beta   90.00
_cell.angle_gamma   90.00
#
_symmetry.space_group_name_H-M   'P 1'
#
loop_
_entity.id
_entity.type
_entity.pdbx_description
1 polymer ?
#
loop_
_entity_poly.entity_id
_entity_poly.type
_entity_poly.pdbx_seq_one_letter_code
_entity_poly.pdbx_strand_id
1 'polypeptide(L)'
;MCLLVLGLIGVSSLSFLAGQHLQSTSPIDILNLQSAAQIFTYNRIFAERPNITTDKAWLDLFPAQGGFFKHPELAPKPSTFAVFHQLHCLDGIRHGYWSLFDMALEGKKVNESDLPFHASASHIQHCIDLLRNALMCQPDLTVEVKNDELDGVTGFGTEHQCVDWKGLVSWTSEWETFQQESLPDNGDKMTGRPGHGHDHRLQE
;
A
#
# COMPACT_ATOMS: atom_id res chain seq x y z
N MET A 1 64.02 -3.58 8.82
CA MET A 1 62.54 -3.67 9.00
C MET A 1 61.82 -2.93 7.86
N CYS A 2 61.83 -3.46 6.64
CA CYS A 2 61.14 -2.79 5.51
C CYS A 2 60.61 -3.78 4.45
N LEU A 3 60.22 -5.00 4.85
CA LEU A 3 59.73 -6.03 3.92
C LEU A 3 58.40 -6.69 4.34
N LEU A 4 57.73 -6.19 5.39
CA LEU A 4 56.49 -6.81 5.90
C LEU A 4 55.20 -6.00 5.62
N VAL A 5 55.28 -4.83 4.98
CA VAL A 5 54.09 -3.95 4.82
C VAL A 5 53.41 -4.09 3.45
N LEU A 6 54.05 -4.71 2.45
CA LEU A 6 53.48 -4.83 1.10
C LEU A 6 52.51 -6.01 0.91
N GLY A 7 52.43 -6.95 1.87
CA GLY A 7 51.56 -8.14 1.76
C GLY A 7 50.11 -7.94 2.20
N LEU A 8 49.82 -6.94 3.05
CA LEU A 8 48.48 -6.76 3.63
C LEU A 8 47.54 -5.87 2.80
N ILE A 9 48.09 -5.10 1.86
CA ILE A 9 47.29 -4.20 1.01
C ILE A 9 46.62 -4.98 -0.14
N GLY A 10 47.22 -6.06 -0.64
CA GLY A 10 46.65 -6.86 -1.73
C GLY A 10 45.43 -7.71 -1.34
N VAL A 11 45.35 -8.17 -0.09
CA VAL A 11 44.26 -9.07 0.37
C VAL A 11 42.98 -8.29 0.72
N SER A 12 43.11 -7.01 1.06
CA SER A 12 41.98 -6.13 1.37
C SER A 12 41.27 -5.63 0.11
N SER A 13 41.98 -5.43 -1.01
CA SER A 13 41.36 -4.99 -2.28
C SER A 13 40.54 -6.10 -2.95
N LEU A 14 41.00 -7.35 -2.88
CA LEU A 14 40.28 -8.52 -3.41
C LEU A 14 38.99 -8.82 -2.62
N SER A 15 39.03 -8.64 -1.30
CA SER A 15 37.84 -8.77 -0.44
C SER A 15 36.81 -7.66 -0.68
N PHE A 16 37.26 -6.45 -1.06
CA PHE A 16 36.38 -5.32 -1.34
C PHE A 16 35.65 -5.46 -2.69
N LEU A 17 36.28 -6.09 -3.68
CA LEU A 17 35.66 -6.36 -4.99
C LEU A 17 34.74 -7.59 -4.96
N ALA A 18 34.99 -8.57 -4.10
CA ALA A 18 34.10 -9.73 -3.92
C ALA A 18 32.81 -9.41 -3.15
N GLY A 19 32.74 -8.28 -2.44
CA GLY A 19 31.57 -7.86 -1.66
C GLY A 19 30.52 -7.04 -2.43
N GLN A 20 30.77 -6.66 -3.68
CA GLN A 20 29.90 -5.74 -4.43
C GLN A 20 28.82 -6.40 -5.29
N HIS A 21 28.63 -7.73 -5.21
CA HIS A 21 27.72 -8.42 -6.14
C HIS A 21 26.79 -9.46 -5.50
N LEU A 22 26.33 -9.23 -4.26
CA LEU A 22 25.04 -9.76 -3.85
C LEU A 22 23.98 -8.75 -4.29
N GLN A 23 23.56 -8.83 -5.56
CA GLN A 23 22.34 -8.16 -6.00
C GLN A 23 21.19 -8.79 -5.21
N SER A 24 20.76 -8.12 -4.14
CA SER A 24 19.47 -8.43 -3.54
C SER A 24 18.44 -8.24 -4.64
N THR A 25 17.85 -9.32 -5.14
CA THR A 25 16.73 -9.24 -6.08
C THR A 25 15.65 -8.37 -5.46
N SER A 26 15.25 -7.30 -6.13
CA SER A 26 14.16 -6.48 -5.63
C SER A 26 12.87 -7.31 -5.65
N PRO A 27 11.88 -7.01 -4.80
CA PRO A 27 10.56 -7.64 -4.92
C PRO A 27 9.98 -7.52 -6.34
N ILE A 28 10.23 -6.41 -7.04
CA ILE A 28 9.77 -6.22 -8.42
C ILE A 28 10.38 -7.26 -9.37
N ASP A 29 11.66 -7.61 -9.18
CA ASP A 29 12.34 -8.63 -9.99
C ASP A 29 11.76 -10.03 -9.74
N ILE A 30 11.42 -10.35 -8.48
CA ILE A 30 10.80 -11.63 -8.11
C ILE A 30 9.40 -11.76 -8.71
N LEU A 31 8.64 -10.67 -8.70
CA LEU A 31 7.27 -10.66 -9.23
C LEU A 31 7.24 -10.54 -10.76
N ASN A 32 8.37 -10.20 -11.39
CA ASN A 32 8.49 -9.94 -12.83
C ASN A 32 7.46 -8.91 -13.33
N LEU A 33 7.19 -7.88 -12.52
CA LEU A 33 6.25 -6.82 -12.88
C LEU A 33 6.92 -5.83 -13.83
N GLN A 34 6.23 -5.49 -14.90
CA GLN A 34 6.67 -4.47 -15.84
C GLN A 34 6.07 -3.11 -15.45
N SER A 35 6.82 -2.05 -15.69
CA SER A 35 6.29 -0.69 -15.68
C SER A 35 5.80 -0.30 -17.06
N ALA A 36 4.71 0.46 -17.11
CA ALA A 36 4.14 1.00 -18.33
C ALA A 36 3.78 2.47 -18.15
N ALA A 37 3.81 3.20 -19.27
CA ALA A 37 3.37 4.57 -19.30
C ALA A 37 1.84 4.64 -19.10
N GLN A 38 1.38 5.48 -18.18
CA GLN A 38 -0.03 5.67 -17.89
C GLN A 38 -0.33 7.16 -17.69
N ILE A 39 -1.36 7.65 -18.40
CA ILE A 39 -1.89 8.99 -18.16
C ILE A 39 -2.89 8.90 -17.01
N PHE A 40 -2.68 9.71 -15.97
CA PHE A 40 -3.64 9.80 -14.88
C PHE A 40 -4.91 10.53 -15.34
N THR A 41 -6.05 9.87 -15.13
CA THR A 41 -7.37 10.44 -15.37
C THR A 41 -8.11 10.59 -14.06
N TYR A 42 -8.75 11.74 -13.84
CA TYR A 42 -9.50 11.96 -12.62
C TYR A 42 -10.72 11.03 -12.55
N ASN A 43 -10.70 10.10 -11.59
CA ASN A 43 -11.80 9.18 -11.34
C ASN A 43 -12.47 9.50 -10.01
N ARG A 44 -13.65 10.13 -10.09
CA ARG A 44 -14.40 10.62 -8.92
C ARG A 44 -14.79 9.52 -7.95
N ILE A 45 -14.99 8.29 -8.41
CA ILE A 45 -15.46 7.17 -7.56
C ILE A 45 -14.56 6.94 -6.34
N PHE A 46 -13.25 7.19 -6.48
CA PHE A 46 -12.29 6.97 -5.41
C PHE A 46 -12.22 8.13 -4.40
N ALA A 47 -12.78 9.30 -4.72
CA ALA A 47 -12.83 10.46 -3.82
C ALA A 47 -14.23 10.69 -3.22
N GLU A 48 -15.27 10.08 -3.80
CA GLU A 48 -16.65 10.25 -3.38
C GLU A 48 -16.96 9.62 -2.00
N ARG A 49 -18.12 10.02 -1.47
CA ARG A 49 -18.63 9.60 -0.16
C ARG A 49 -18.79 8.08 -0.08
N PRO A 50 -18.39 7.45 1.04
CA PRO A 50 -18.62 6.02 1.26
C PRO A 50 -20.05 5.59 0.99
N ASN A 51 -20.18 4.58 0.14
CA ASN A 51 -21.41 3.89 -0.20
C ASN A 51 -21.04 2.55 -0.86
N ILE A 52 -22.04 1.70 -1.10
CA ILE A 52 -21.83 0.35 -1.66
C ILE A 52 -21.01 0.33 -2.96
N THR A 53 -21.13 1.37 -3.79
CA THR A 53 -20.43 1.46 -5.08
C THR A 53 -19.00 1.93 -4.91
N THR A 54 -18.76 2.99 -4.14
CA THR A 54 -17.40 3.51 -3.92
C THR A 54 -16.57 2.55 -3.09
N ASP A 55 -17.17 1.94 -2.08
CA ASP A 55 -16.47 1.02 -1.18
C ASP A 55 -16.15 -0.28 -1.92
N LYS A 56 -17.03 -0.72 -2.82
CA LYS A 56 -16.70 -1.80 -3.76
C LYS A 56 -15.52 -1.43 -4.67
N ALA A 57 -15.49 -0.21 -5.22
CA ALA A 57 -14.38 0.22 -6.08
C ALA A 57 -13.03 0.19 -5.33
N TRP A 58 -13.02 0.58 -4.05
CA TRP A 58 -11.85 0.47 -3.18
C TRP A 58 -11.48 -0.98 -2.87
N LEU A 59 -12.45 -1.83 -2.53
CA LEU A 59 -12.23 -3.26 -2.28
C LEU A 59 -11.65 -3.97 -3.50
N ASP A 60 -12.10 -3.62 -4.71
CA ASP A 60 -11.62 -4.19 -5.96
C ASP A 60 -10.15 -3.82 -6.29
N LEU A 61 -9.52 -2.91 -5.53
CA LEU A 61 -8.08 -2.65 -5.61
C LEU A 61 -7.26 -3.75 -4.93
N PHE A 62 -7.85 -4.53 -4.03
CA PHE A 62 -7.14 -5.51 -3.23
C PHE A 62 -7.27 -6.94 -3.78
N PRO A 63 -6.27 -7.81 -3.52
CA PRO A 63 -6.44 -9.25 -3.56
C PRO A 63 -7.60 -9.72 -2.66
N ALA A 64 -8.13 -10.93 -2.91
CA ALA A 64 -9.38 -11.39 -2.32
C ALA A 64 -9.38 -11.47 -0.78
N GLN A 65 -8.21 -11.67 -0.17
CA GLN A 65 -7.99 -11.73 1.28
C GLN A 65 -7.31 -10.45 1.82
N GLY A 66 -7.48 -9.32 1.14
CA GLY A 66 -6.98 -8.02 1.58
C GLY A 66 -5.49 -7.81 1.34
N GLY A 67 -4.85 -8.69 0.55
CA GLY A 67 -3.43 -8.55 0.17
C GLY A 67 -2.45 -9.15 1.17
N PHE A 68 -2.92 -9.97 2.12
CA PHE A 68 -2.05 -10.77 2.98
C PHE A 68 -1.68 -12.09 2.29
N PHE A 69 -0.40 -12.41 2.24
CA PHE A 69 0.13 -13.60 1.57
C PHE A 69 1.30 -14.23 2.32
N LYS A 70 1.64 -15.46 1.94
CA LYS A 70 2.88 -16.13 2.33
C LYS A 70 3.64 -16.54 1.07
N HIS A 71 4.96 -16.41 1.08
CA HIS A 71 5.82 -16.86 0.00
C HIS A 71 7.13 -17.43 0.57
N PRO A 72 7.61 -18.61 0.13
CA PRO A 72 8.74 -19.31 0.76
C PRO A 72 10.03 -18.47 0.83
N GLU A 73 10.32 -17.68 -0.22
CA GLU A 73 11.51 -16.84 -0.28
C GLU A 73 11.25 -15.39 0.17
N LEU A 74 10.25 -14.74 -0.41
CA LEU A 74 9.93 -13.33 -0.17
C LEU A 74 9.25 -13.04 1.17
N ALA A 75 8.36 -13.91 1.63
CA ALA A 75 7.52 -13.68 2.82
C ALA A 75 7.23 -14.98 3.58
N PRO A 76 8.21 -15.55 4.31
CA PRO A 76 8.03 -16.83 4.99
C PRO A 76 6.95 -16.84 6.08
N LYS A 77 6.51 -15.64 6.51
CA LYS A 77 5.42 -15.42 7.45
C LYS A 77 4.30 -14.64 6.75
N PRO A 78 3.04 -14.73 7.23
CA PRO A 78 1.95 -13.88 6.73
C PRO A 78 2.40 -12.43 6.69
N SER A 79 2.41 -11.85 5.50
CA SER A 79 2.92 -10.50 5.23
C SER A 79 2.03 -9.84 4.18
N THR A 80 2.22 -8.55 3.95
CA THR A 80 1.54 -7.82 2.87
C THR A 80 2.53 -6.89 2.19
N PHE A 81 2.30 -6.58 0.92
CA PHE A 81 3.03 -5.50 0.27
C PHE A 81 2.62 -4.16 0.88
N ALA A 82 3.59 -3.28 1.11
CA ALA A 82 3.35 -2.00 1.75
C ALA A 82 2.27 -1.16 1.05
N VAL A 83 2.12 -1.27 -0.28
CA VAL A 83 1.11 -0.54 -1.06
C VAL A 83 -0.33 -0.90 -0.68
N PHE A 84 -0.61 -2.14 -0.26
CA PHE A 84 -1.95 -2.49 0.21
C PHE A 84 -2.25 -1.82 1.56
N HIS A 85 -1.28 -1.74 2.47
CA HIS A 85 -1.45 -0.97 3.71
C HIS A 85 -1.61 0.53 3.42
N GLN A 86 -0.84 1.09 2.49
CA GLN A 86 -0.96 2.48 2.06
C GLN A 86 -2.36 2.78 1.49
N LEU A 87 -2.89 1.92 0.61
CA LEU A 87 -4.25 2.08 0.09
C LEU A 87 -5.31 1.94 1.19
N HIS A 88 -5.16 1.00 2.12
CA HIS A 88 -6.05 0.87 3.27
C HIS A 88 -6.07 2.15 4.10
N CYS A 89 -4.90 2.73 4.35
CA CYS A 89 -4.77 4.01 5.06
C CYS A 89 -5.42 5.16 4.29
N LEU A 90 -5.25 5.23 2.97
CA LEU A 90 -5.85 6.27 2.15
C LEU A 90 -7.39 6.18 2.14
N ASP A 91 -7.94 4.97 2.08
CA ASP A 91 -9.39 4.75 2.22
C ASP A 91 -9.89 5.13 3.61
N GLY A 92 -9.14 4.78 4.67
CA GLY A 92 -9.44 5.21 6.03
C GLY A 92 -9.52 6.74 6.17
N ILE A 93 -8.61 7.47 5.53
CA ILE A 93 -8.65 8.94 5.46
C ILE A 93 -9.89 9.42 4.70
N ARG A 94 -10.26 8.79 3.58
CA ARG A 94 -11.49 9.12 2.83
C ARG A 94 -12.73 8.96 3.71
N HIS A 95 -12.87 7.85 4.43
CA HIS A 95 -13.96 7.63 5.38
C HIS A 95 -13.96 8.67 6.49
N GLY A 96 -12.80 8.96 7.09
CA GLY A 96 -12.65 9.98 8.12
C GLY A 96 -13.05 11.38 7.65
N TYR A 97 -12.61 11.79 6.44
CA TYR A 97 -12.96 13.07 5.83
C TYR A 97 -14.48 13.24 5.70
N TRP A 98 -15.17 12.27 5.08
CA TRP A 98 -16.61 12.37 4.86
C TRP A 98 -17.40 12.31 6.17
N SER A 99 -16.96 11.51 7.13
CA SER A 99 -17.60 11.43 8.45
C SER A 99 -17.53 12.77 9.18
N LEU A 100 -16.35 13.40 9.19
CA LEU A 100 -16.15 14.73 9.80
C LEU A 100 -16.92 15.82 9.05
N PHE A 101 -16.95 15.75 7.72
CA PHE A 101 -17.70 16.69 6.88
C PHE A 101 -19.20 16.64 7.19
N ASP A 102 -19.77 15.44 7.29
CA ASP A 102 -21.20 15.27 7.60
C ASP A 102 -21.55 15.76 9.00
N MET A 103 -20.75 15.40 10.00
CA MET A 103 -20.96 15.88 11.37
C MET A 103 -20.86 17.41 11.48
N ALA A 104 -19.96 18.03 10.70
CA ALA A 104 -19.84 19.48 10.66
C ALA A 104 -21.09 20.14 10.04
N LEU A 105 -21.63 19.59 8.95
CA LEU A 105 -22.87 20.07 8.34
C LEU A 105 -24.08 19.93 9.27
N GLU A 106 -24.11 18.87 10.07
CA GLU A 106 -25.17 18.61 11.05
C GLU A 106 -25.00 19.40 12.37
N GLY A 107 -23.88 20.11 12.54
CA GLY A 107 -23.57 20.85 13.77
C GLY A 107 -23.36 19.94 14.99
N LYS A 108 -22.99 18.67 14.77
CA LYS A 108 -22.75 17.70 15.85
C LYS A 108 -21.46 18.03 16.58
N LYS A 109 -21.49 18.01 17.91
CA LYS A 109 -20.28 17.94 18.73
C LYS A 109 -19.71 16.53 18.61
N VAL A 110 -18.50 16.41 18.08
CA VAL A 110 -17.82 15.14 17.90
C VAL A 110 -16.96 14.85 19.12
N ASN A 111 -17.21 13.72 19.80
CA ASN A 111 -16.23 13.16 20.72
C ASN A 111 -15.40 12.12 19.98
N GLU A 112 -14.12 12.00 20.34
CA GLU A 112 -13.23 11.02 19.72
C GLU A 112 -13.72 9.57 19.90
N SER A 113 -14.44 9.28 20.98
CA SER A 113 -15.07 7.98 21.25
C SER A 113 -16.16 7.60 20.25
N ASP A 114 -16.76 8.59 19.58
CA ASP A 114 -17.87 8.38 18.64
C ASP A 114 -17.36 8.09 17.23
N LEU A 115 -16.05 8.23 17.01
CA LEU A 115 -15.40 7.98 15.73
C LEU A 115 -15.07 6.48 15.58
N PRO A 116 -15.35 5.88 14.41
CA PRO A 116 -14.77 4.60 14.05
C PRO A 116 -13.25 4.64 14.20
N PHE A 117 -12.62 3.51 14.57
CA PHE A 117 -11.17 3.44 14.80
C PHE A 117 -10.35 4.05 13.66
N HIS A 118 -10.70 3.78 12.40
CA HIS A 118 -10.02 4.31 11.22
C HIS A 118 -10.16 5.83 11.04
N ALA A 119 -11.18 6.44 11.65
CA ALA A 119 -11.38 7.88 11.67
C ALA A 119 -10.84 8.54 12.95
N SER A 120 -10.32 7.76 13.91
CA SER A 120 -9.72 8.32 15.13
C SER A 120 -8.49 9.17 14.81
N ALA A 121 -8.23 10.19 15.63
CA ALA A 121 -7.16 11.15 15.36
C ALA A 121 -5.78 10.48 15.32
N SER A 122 -5.50 9.57 16.26
CA SER A 122 -4.23 8.83 16.30
C SER A 122 -4.03 7.94 15.07
N HIS A 123 -5.08 7.28 14.58
CA HIS A 123 -5.00 6.43 13.41
C HIS A 123 -4.78 7.26 12.14
N ILE A 124 -5.52 8.36 11.96
CA ILE A 124 -5.34 9.27 10.82
C ILE A 124 -3.94 9.86 10.80
N GLN A 125 -3.39 10.27 11.96
CA GLN A 125 -2.01 10.76 12.06
C GLN A 125 -0.98 9.72 11.61
N HIS A 126 -1.16 8.46 12.02
CA HIS A 126 -0.32 7.35 11.55
C HIS A 126 -0.41 7.16 10.03
N CYS A 127 -1.63 7.15 9.47
CA CYS A 127 -1.86 7.02 8.04
C CYS A 127 -1.20 8.13 7.22
N ILE A 128 -1.32 9.38 7.68
CA ILE A 128 -0.72 10.54 7.01
C ILE A 128 0.80 10.42 6.98
N ASP A 129 1.45 10.06 8.09
CA ASP A 129 2.90 9.92 8.12
C ASP A 129 3.38 8.70 7.31
N LEU A 130 2.65 7.59 7.33
CA LEU A 130 2.93 6.42 6.49
C LEU A 130 2.92 6.81 5.00
N LEU A 131 1.86 7.49 4.54
CA LEU A 131 1.72 7.93 3.15
C LEU A 131 2.80 8.95 2.77
N ARG A 132 3.12 9.90 3.65
CA ARG A 132 4.24 10.84 3.44
C ARG A 132 5.55 10.08 3.22
N ASN A 133 5.89 9.13 4.09
CA ASN A 133 7.11 8.33 3.95
C ASN A 133 7.10 7.47 2.68
N ALA A 134 5.95 6.91 2.29
CA ALA A 134 5.82 6.14 1.06
C ALA A 134 6.11 6.98 -0.18
N LEU A 135 5.51 8.17 -0.28
CA LEU A 135 5.73 9.13 -1.38
C LEU A 135 7.18 9.59 -1.47
N MET A 136 7.87 9.77 -0.33
CA MET A 136 9.28 10.14 -0.31
C MET A 136 10.23 8.97 -0.64
N CYS A 137 9.84 7.74 -0.30
CA CYS A 137 10.63 6.55 -0.53
C CYS A 137 10.63 6.14 -2.00
N GLN A 138 9.47 6.25 -2.65
CA GLN A 138 9.28 5.95 -4.08
C GLN A 138 8.61 7.15 -4.75
N PRO A 139 9.36 8.26 -4.97
CA PRO A 139 8.79 9.46 -5.55
C PRO A 139 8.44 9.27 -7.02
N ASP A 140 7.29 9.81 -7.42
CA ASP A 140 6.97 10.01 -8.83
C ASP A 140 7.73 11.23 -9.36
N LEU A 141 8.66 11.01 -10.29
CA LEU A 141 9.51 12.05 -10.87
C LEU A 141 8.95 12.61 -12.18
N THR A 142 7.68 12.32 -12.49
CA THR A 142 6.97 12.88 -13.64
C THR A 142 6.93 14.40 -13.57
N VAL A 143 7.30 15.06 -14.67
CA VAL A 143 7.29 16.53 -14.75
C VAL A 143 5.91 17.02 -15.14
N GLU A 144 5.25 17.72 -14.23
CA GLU A 144 3.97 18.36 -14.49
C GLU A 144 4.13 19.80 -14.98
N VAL A 145 3.34 20.17 -15.98
CA VAL A 145 3.31 21.54 -16.51
C VAL A 145 2.33 22.37 -15.70
N LYS A 146 2.81 23.52 -15.19
CA LYS A 146 1.96 24.49 -14.49
C LYS A 146 0.84 24.97 -15.41
N ASN A 147 -0.39 24.92 -14.92
CA ASN A 147 -1.51 25.62 -15.51
C ASN A 147 -1.55 27.07 -14.98
N ASP A 148 -1.37 28.04 -15.87
CA ASP A 148 -1.30 29.46 -15.51
C ASP A 148 -2.64 30.03 -15.01
N GLU A 149 -3.77 29.47 -15.46
CA GLU A 149 -5.11 29.90 -15.01
C GLU A 149 -5.43 29.41 -13.59
N LEU A 150 -4.92 28.22 -13.22
CA LEU A 150 -5.10 27.61 -11.90
C LEU A 150 -4.01 28.00 -10.89
N ASP A 151 -2.95 28.67 -11.34
CA ASP A 151 -1.72 28.94 -10.57
C ASP A 151 -1.13 27.67 -9.91
N GLY A 152 -1.19 26.53 -10.60
CA GLY A 152 -0.79 25.24 -10.02
C GLY A 152 -0.70 24.10 -11.03
N VAL A 153 -0.52 22.88 -10.53
CA VAL A 153 -0.55 21.63 -11.32
C VAL A 153 -1.75 20.79 -10.91
N THR A 154 -2.30 20.00 -11.83
CA THR A 154 -3.51 19.21 -11.58
C THR A 154 -3.24 17.78 -11.11
N GLY A 155 -2.05 17.22 -11.38
CA GLY A 155 -1.76 15.81 -11.19
C GLY A 155 -2.36 14.88 -12.26
N PHE A 156 -3.08 15.42 -13.25
CA PHE A 156 -3.82 14.63 -14.25
C PHE A 156 -3.54 15.11 -15.68
N GLY A 157 -3.56 14.17 -16.63
CA GLY A 157 -3.32 14.44 -18.05
C GLY A 157 -1.85 14.38 -18.47
N THR A 158 -0.92 14.20 -17.53
CA THR A 158 0.50 13.92 -17.80
C THR A 158 0.73 12.40 -17.79
N GLU A 159 1.74 11.95 -18.54
CA GLU A 159 2.14 10.54 -18.59
C GLU A 159 3.10 10.21 -17.43
N HIS A 160 2.76 9.19 -16.65
CA HIS A 160 3.51 8.66 -15.52
C HIS A 160 4.06 7.27 -15.84
N GLN A 161 5.08 6.82 -15.10
CA GLN A 161 5.57 5.43 -15.17
C GLN A 161 5.01 4.61 -14.01
N CYS A 162 4.12 3.67 -14.31
CA CYS A 162 3.38 2.92 -13.31
C CYS A 162 3.68 1.43 -13.39
N VAL A 163 3.80 0.76 -12.24
CA VAL A 163 3.87 -0.70 -12.16
C VAL A 163 2.54 -1.30 -12.61
N ASP A 164 2.56 -2.47 -13.27
CA ASP A 164 1.35 -3.23 -13.59
C ASP A 164 0.59 -3.64 -12.32
N TRP A 165 -0.42 -2.83 -11.96
CA TRP A 165 -1.27 -3.05 -10.80
C TRP A 165 -2.00 -4.39 -10.85
N LYS A 166 -2.52 -4.77 -12.03
CA LYS A 166 -3.25 -6.02 -12.18
C LYS A 166 -2.32 -7.22 -12.00
N GLY A 167 -1.11 -7.12 -12.52
CA GLY A 167 -0.05 -8.10 -12.28
C GLY A 167 0.24 -8.26 -10.79
N LEU A 168 0.42 -7.15 -10.05
CA LEU A 168 0.67 -7.20 -8.61
C LEU A 168 -0.48 -7.86 -7.82
N VAL A 169 -1.71 -7.47 -8.11
CA VAL A 169 -2.90 -8.03 -7.45
C VAL A 169 -3.05 -9.51 -7.77
N SER A 170 -2.86 -9.91 -9.04
CA SER A 170 -2.97 -11.30 -9.49
C SER A 170 -1.89 -12.16 -8.83
N TRP A 171 -0.63 -11.72 -8.87
CA TRP A 171 0.47 -12.41 -8.22
C TRP A 171 0.18 -12.59 -6.73
N THR A 172 -0.24 -11.53 -6.03
CA THR A 172 -0.52 -11.63 -4.60
C THR A 172 -1.64 -12.62 -4.31
N SER A 173 -2.70 -12.60 -5.12
CA SER A 173 -3.86 -13.49 -5.00
C SER A 173 -3.48 -14.97 -5.05
N GLU A 174 -2.52 -15.35 -5.90
CA GLU A 174 -2.01 -16.73 -6.00
C GLU A 174 -1.36 -17.23 -4.70
N TRP A 175 -0.79 -16.31 -3.91
CA TRP A 175 -0.06 -16.61 -2.68
C TRP A 175 -0.88 -16.43 -1.40
N GLU A 176 -2.13 -15.95 -1.48
CA GLU A 176 -2.97 -15.76 -0.29
C GLU A 176 -3.38 -17.09 0.37
N THR A 177 -3.51 -18.17 -0.42
CA THR A 177 -3.89 -19.51 0.07
C THR A 177 -2.69 -20.42 0.34
N PHE A 178 -1.46 -19.95 0.12
CA PHE A 178 -0.27 -20.78 0.28
C PHE A 178 -0.09 -21.22 1.73
N GLN A 179 -0.10 -22.54 1.96
CA GLN A 179 0.01 -23.15 3.29
C GLN A 179 -0.96 -22.51 4.32
N GLN A 180 -2.20 -22.25 3.90
CA GLN A 180 -3.29 -22.12 4.87
C GLN A 180 -3.55 -23.52 5.42
N GLU A 181 -3.32 -23.70 6.73
CA GLU A 181 -3.86 -24.86 7.43
C GLU A 181 -5.38 -24.83 7.28
N SER A 182 -5.98 -25.91 6.78
CA SER A 182 -7.43 -26.05 6.81
C SER A 182 -7.86 -25.96 8.28
N LEU A 183 -8.53 -24.88 8.65
CA LEU A 183 -9.20 -24.82 9.94
C LEU A 183 -10.16 -26.03 10.01
N PRO A 184 -10.21 -26.78 11.12
CA PRO A 184 -11.19 -27.84 11.28
C PRO A 184 -12.59 -27.27 11.05
N ASP A 185 -13.35 -27.88 10.14
CA ASP A 185 -14.75 -27.54 9.91
C ASP A 185 -15.55 -27.91 11.16
N ASN A 186 -15.63 -26.96 12.09
CA ASN A 186 -16.42 -27.04 13.31
C ASN A 186 -17.81 -26.43 13.10
N GLY A 187 -18.38 -26.48 11.88
CA GLY A 187 -19.81 -26.22 11.63
C GLY A 187 -20.36 -24.87 12.13
N ASP A 188 -19.50 -23.92 12.52
CA ASP A 188 -19.93 -22.62 13.02
C ASP A 188 -19.97 -21.63 11.85
N LYS A 189 -21.14 -21.03 11.69
CA LYS A 189 -21.46 -20.21 10.53
C LYS A 189 -20.55 -18.97 10.52
N MET A 190 -19.79 -18.81 9.44
CA MET A 190 -19.32 -17.53 8.88
C MET A 190 -19.12 -16.40 9.91
N THR A 191 -18.00 -16.40 10.63
CA THR A 191 -17.49 -15.18 11.26
C THR A 191 -15.99 -15.04 11.02
N GLY A 192 -15.63 -14.07 10.18
CA GLY A 192 -14.28 -13.49 10.13
C GLY A 192 -13.36 -14.07 9.07
N ARG A 193 -13.28 -13.40 7.92
CA ARG A 193 -12.08 -13.40 7.08
C ARG A 193 -10.89 -12.97 7.97
N PRO A 194 -9.81 -13.77 8.12
CA PRO A 194 -8.64 -13.33 8.85
C PRO A 194 -7.99 -12.19 8.06
N GLY A 195 -8.13 -10.95 8.56
CA GLY A 195 -7.54 -9.75 7.92
C GLY A 195 -8.52 -8.63 7.59
N HIS A 196 -9.84 -8.87 7.63
CA HIS A 196 -10.85 -7.81 7.47
C HIS A 196 -11.74 -7.74 8.71
N GLY A 197 -11.24 -7.07 9.75
CA GLY A 197 -12.05 -6.61 10.87
C GLY A 197 -12.84 -5.35 10.50
N HIS A 198 -13.72 -5.42 9.50
CA HIS A 198 -14.83 -4.47 9.35
C HIS A 198 -16.13 -5.22 9.48
N ASP A 199 -16.73 -5.06 10.64
CA ASP A 199 -18.11 -5.45 10.94
C ASP A 199 -19.04 -4.61 10.06
N HIS A 200 -19.35 -5.11 8.87
CA HIS A 200 -20.48 -4.63 8.07
C HIS A 200 -21.80 -5.13 8.70
N ARG A 201 -22.05 -4.76 9.95
CA ARG A 201 -23.41 -4.74 10.46
C ARG A 201 -24.12 -3.56 9.81
N LEU A 202 -24.81 -3.91 8.73
CA LEU A 202 -25.98 -3.26 8.17
C LEU A 202 -26.62 -2.31 9.20
N GLN A 203 -26.45 -1.00 9.00
CA GLN A 203 -27.30 -0.01 9.64
C GLN A 203 -28.53 0.14 8.75
N GLU A 204 -29.64 -0.40 9.25
CA GLU A 204 -31.00 0.00 8.89
C GLU A 204 -31.27 1.47 9.26
#